data_AF-A0A2V1CFH1-F1
#
_entry.id   AF-A0A2V1CFH1-F1
#
_cell.length_a   1.000
_cell.length_b   1.000
_cell.length_c   1.000
_cell.angle_alpha   90.00
_cell.angle_beta   90.00
_cell.angle_gamma   90.00
#
_symmetry.space_group_name_H-M   'P 1'
#
loop_
_entity.id
_entity.type
_entity.pdbx_description
1 polymer ?
#
loop_
_entity_poly.entity_id
_entity_poly.type
_entity_poly.pdbx_seq_one_letter_code
_entity_poly.pdbx_strand_id
1 'polypeptide(L)'
;MHITTSLSLLSLLFTTVTSCIYPPPFASHVHSQPQSSIRDISTILTDISSLNTIVNSLTTTATSYTGSLTQTLGLASTVKELKSALVTTTAHVRAEDVFEGAESERVVSAAGELVVGIRGLLGALGEKAPVIASAGYTSLVSDQLKSLKPSTDELFVALEDKVMVDEADKVKGMRGTVGQAFGKALAAFSGTVVRQRGEFVRIGLGVY
;
A
#
# COMPACT_ATOMS: atom_id res chain seq x y z
N MET A 1 29.55 22.60 -50.56
CA MET A 1 28.73 23.45 -51.44
C MET A 1 27.97 24.43 -50.56
N HIS A 2 28.45 25.67 -50.49
CA HIS A 2 27.63 26.83 -50.12
C HIS A 2 26.48 26.96 -51.14
N ILE A 3 25.28 27.35 -50.71
CA ILE A 3 24.46 28.40 -51.30
C ILE A 3 23.40 28.79 -50.26
N THR A 4 23.44 30.07 -49.93
CA THR A 4 22.54 30.86 -49.08
C THR A 4 21.27 31.29 -49.83
N THR A 5 20.33 31.88 -49.07
CA THR A 5 19.27 32.85 -49.46
C THR A 5 17.96 32.34 -50.10
N SER A 6 16.83 32.59 -49.44
CA SER A 6 15.88 33.63 -49.90
C SER A 6 14.85 33.99 -48.81
N LEU A 7 14.88 35.26 -48.39
CA LEU A 7 13.79 35.98 -47.74
C LEU A 7 12.60 36.08 -48.71
N SER A 8 11.37 36.04 -48.20
CA SER A 8 10.24 36.67 -48.88
C SER A 8 9.57 37.68 -47.95
N LEU A 9 9.53 38.89 -48.48
CA LEU A 9 9.07 40.14 -47.93
C LEU A 9 7.55 40.29 -48.16
N LEU A 10 6.90 40.98 -47.23
CA LEU A 10 5.93 42.04 -47.50
C LEU A 10 4.52 41.65 -48.02
N SER A 11 3.53 41.76 -47.12
CA SER A 11 2.32 42.53 -47.43
C SER A 11 1.74 43.14 -46.15
N LEU A 12 1.94 44.45 -46.09
CA LEU A 12 1.36 45.42 -45.19
C LEU A 12 -0.14 45.56 -45.50
N LEU A 13 -1.00 45.68 -44.49
CA LEU A 13 -2.08 46.68 -44.53
C LEU A 13 -2.62 46.97 -43.13
N PHE A 14 -2.48 48.26 -42.79
CA PHE A 14 -3.01 48.97 -41.64
C PHE A 14 -4.54 48.89 -41.56
N THR A 15 -5.09 48.92 -40.34
CA THR A 15 -6.02 50.00 -39.95
C THR A 15 -6.24 50.02 -38.44
N THR A 16 -5.91 51.16 -37.86
CA THR A 16 -6.18 51.58 -36.49
C THR A 16 -7.64 51.96 -36.29
N VAL A 17 -8.23 51.65 -35.13
CA VAL A 17 -9.33 52.45 -34.58
C VAL A 17 -9.04 52.76 -33.12
N THR A 18 -9.05 54.06 -32.85
CA THR A 18 -8.75 54.73 -31.58
C THR A 18 -9.98 54.78 -30.68
N SER A 19 -9.77 54.31 -29.44
CA SER A 19 -10.29 54.75 -28.12
C SER A 19 -11.75 55.18 -27.90
N CYS A 20 -12.33 54.67 -26.81
CA CYS A 20 -13.08 55.47 -25.83
C CYS A 20 -12.79 55.00 -24.40
N ILE A 21 -12.71 55.97 -23.50
CA ILE A 21 -12.32 55.96 -22.09
C ILE A 21 -13.57 55.82 -21.20
N TYR A 22 -13.60 54.92 -20.20
CA TYR A 22 -14.03 55.21 -18.79
C TYR A 22 -13.91 53.99 -17.82
N PRO A 23 -13.44 54.16 -16.56
CA PRO A 23 -13.37 53.13 -15.47
C PRO A 23 -14.40 53.41 -14.32
N PRO A 24 -14.38 52.78 -13.10
CA PRO A 24 -14.11 51.41 -12.58
C PRO A 24 -15.39 50.87 -11.82
N PRO A 25 -15.40 49.90 -10.84
CA PRO A 25 -14.37 49.03 -10.28
C PRO A 25 -14.78 47.55 -10.17
N PHE A 26 -13.95 46.62 -10.62
CA PHE A 26 -13.78 45.36 -9.91
C PHE A 26 -12.30 45.01 -9.95
N ALA A 27 -11.61 45.39 -8.87
CA ALA A 27 -10.39 44.71 -8.49
C ALA A 27 -10.78 43.29 -8.05
N SER A 28 -11.03 42.41 -9.02
CA SER A 28 -10.87 40.99 -8.78
C SER A 28 -9.37 40.79 -8.68
N HIS A 29 -8.86 40.88 -7.45
CA HIS A 29 -7.72 40.06 -7.07
C HIS A 29 -8.13 38.63 -7.39
N VAL A 30 -7.85 38.18 -8.62
CA VAL A 30 -7.57 36.78 -8.84
C VAL A 30 -6.26 36.60 -8.10
N HIS A 31 -6.39 36.38 -6.79
CA HIS A 31 -5.41 35.63 -6.05
C HIS A 31 -5.42 34.29 -6.78
N SER A 32 -4.53 34.19 -7.77
CA SER A 32 -4.06 32.91 -8.24
C SER A 32 -3.40 32.34 -7.00
N GLN A 33 -4.21 31.73 -6.13
CA GLN A 33 -3.69 30.75 -5.21
C GLN A 33 -2.83 29.86 -6.10
N PRO A 34 -1.56 29.61 -5.75
CA PRO A 34 -0.83 28.57 -6.43
C PRO A 34 -1.74 27.35 -6.37
N GLN A 35 -2.29 26.97 -7.52
CA GLN A 35 -3.02 25.73 -7.65
C GLN A 35 -1.95 24.70 -7.38
N SER A 36 -1.91 24.24 -6.12
CA SER A 36 -1.01 23.18 -5.71
C SER A 36 -1.20 22.11 -6.76
N SER A 37 -0.16 21.82 -7.52
CA SER A 37 -0.16 20.68 -8.40
C SER A 37 -0.38 19.49 -7.49
N ILE A 38 -1.64 19.05 -7.34
CA ILE A 38 -1.95 17.78 -6.70
C ILE A 38 -1.16 16.79 -7.54
N ARG A 39 -0.05 16.32 -7.01
CA ARG A 39 0.62 15.14 -7.53
C ARG A 39 -0.43 14.04 -7.46
N ASP A 40 -0.54 13.23 -8.49
CA ASP A 40 -1.66 12.29 -8.62
C ASP A 40 -1.50 11.09 -7.67
N ILE A 41 -1.61 11.36 -6.37
CA ILE A 41 -1.57 10.39 -5.28
C ILE A 41 -2.75 9.42 -5.34
N SER A 42 -3.71 9.66 -6.25
CA SER A 42 -4.85 8.76 -6.48
C SER A 42 -4.39 7.35 -6.84
N THR A 43 -3.30 7.20 -7.60
CA THR A 43 -2.73 5.88 -7.93
C THR A 43 -2.32 5.13 -6.66
N ILE A 44 -1.62 5.80 -5.73
CA ILE A 44 -1.20 5.19 -4.46
C ILE A 44 -2.41 4.84 -3.58
N LEU A 45 -3.39 5.73 -3.50
CA LEU A 45 -4.60 5.48 -2.71
C LEU A 45 -5.44 4.33 -3.28
N THR A 46 -5.56 4.24 -4.61
CA THR A 46 -6.20 3.12 -5.32
C THR A 46 -5.45 1.81 -5.09
N ASP A 47 -4.12 1.85 -5.14
CA ASP A 47 -3.28 0.70 -4.86
C ASP A 47 -3.45 0.19 -3.41
N ILE A 48 -3.42 1.09 -2.42
CA ILE A 48 -3.64 0.73 -1.01
C ILE A 48 -5.07 0.19 -0.81
N SER A 49 -6.07 0.76 -1.47
CA SER A 49 -7.45 0.24 -1.45
C SER A 49 -7.55 -1.16 -2.06
N SER A 50 -6.81 -1.43 -3.14
CA SER A 50 -6.73 -2.74 -3.78
C SER A 50 -6.06 -3.76 -2.85
N LEU A 51 -4.97 -3.37 -2.18
CA LEU A 51 -4.33 -4.18 -1.14
C LEU A 51 -5.32 -4.54 -0.03
N ASN A 52 -6.09 -3.57 0.48
CA ASN A 52 -7.13 -3.80 1.48
C ASN A 52 -8.16 -4.84 1.01
N THR A 53 -8.61 -4.73 -0.24
CA THR A 53 -9.56 -5.69 -0.83
C THR A 53 -8.98 -7.09 -0.89
N ILE A 54 -7.74 -7.24 -1.36
CA ILE A 54 -7.05 -8.54 -1.43
C ILE A 54 -6.87 -9.13 -0.01
N VAL A 55 -6.44 -8.33 0.96
CA VAL A 55 -6.25 -8.74 2.35
C VAL A 55 -7.56 -9.18 2.99
N ASN A 56 -8.66 -8.47 2.74
CA ASN A 56 -9.99 -8.85 3.24
C ASN A 56 -10.47 -10.17 2.62
N SER A 57 -10.27 -10.36 1.32
CA SER A 57 -10.57 -11.62 0.63
C SER A 57 -9.79 -12.80 1.21
N LEU A 58 -8.49 -12.61 1.44
CA LEU A 58 -7.64 -13.59 2.13
C LEU A 58 -8.13 -13.88 3.55
N THR A 59 -8.55 -12.85 4.29
CA THR A 59 -9.05 -13.01 5.66
C THR A 59 -10.32 -13.86 5.67
N THR A 60 -11.28 -13.58 4.79
CA THR A 60 -12.50 -14.39 4.65
C THR A 60 -12.18 -15.84 4.29
N THR A 61 -11.23 -16.05 3.37
CA THR A 61 -10.79 -17.39 2.97
C THR A 61 -10.10 -18.13 4.11
N ALA A 62 -9.22 -17.45 4.86
CA ALA A 62 -8.56 -18.02 6.03
C ALA A 62 -9.58 -18.41 7.11
N THR A 63 -10.48 -17.50 7.49
CA THR A 63 -11.51 -17.75 8.51
C THR A 63 -12.42 -18.93 8.15
N SER A 64 -12.75 -19.11 6.88
CA SER A 64 -13.57 -20.22 6.37
C SER A 64 -12.78 -21.47 5.99
N TYR A 65 -11.46 -21.47 6.20
CA TYR A 65 -10.59 -22.60 5.81
C TYR A 65 -10.93 -23.87 6.59
N THR A 66 -11.11 -24.97 5.86
CA THR A 66 -11.47 -26.30 6.40
C THR A 66 -10.44 -27.38 6.05
N GLY A 67 -9.33 -27.04 5.38
CA GLY A 67 -8.29 -28.00 4.99
C GLY A 67 -8.36 -28.49 3.54
N SER A 68 -9.29 -27.96 2.74
CA SER A 68 -9.44 -28.36 1.34
C SER A 68 -8.25 -27.91 0.47
N LEU A 69 -7.83 -28.79 -0.45
CA LEU A 69 -6.82 -28.45 -1.47
C LEU A 69 -7.26 -27.23 -2.32
N THR A 70 -8.53 -27.14 -2.69
CA THR A 70 -9.04 -26.01 -3.48
C THR A 70 -8.92 -24.69 -2.72
N GLN A 71 -9.21 -24.70 -1.41
CA GLN A 71 -9.03 -23.52 -0.56
C GLN A 71 -7.54 -23.16 -0.41
N THR A 72 -6.67 -24.18 -0.34
CA THR A 72 -5.22 -23.98 -0.25
C THR A 72 -4.66 -23.34 -1.52
N LEU A 73 -5.09 -23.82 -2.68
CA LEU A 73 -4.72 -23.23 -3.98
C LEU A 73 -5.26 -21.81 -4.12
N GLY A 74 -6.49 -21.56 -3.65
CA GLY A 74 -7.07 -20.21 -3.58
C GLY A 74 -6.22 -19.27 -2.73
N LEU A 75 -5.87 -19.69 -1.50
CA LEU A 75 -5.00 -18.92 -0.61
C LEU A 75 -3.64 -18.64 -1.26
N ALA A 76 -2.98 -19.65 -1.83
CA ALA A 76 -1.68 -19.49 -2.46
C ALA A 76 -1.72 -18.52 -3.66
N SER A 77 -2.77 -18.61 -4.49
CA SER A 77 -2.97 -17.72 -5.62
C SER A 77 -3.16 -16.27 -5.18
N THR A 78 -4.05 -16.03 -4.21
CA THR A 78 -4.32 -14.67 -3.73
C THR A 78 -3.15 -14.10 -2.91
N VAL A 79 -2.33 -14.93 -2.25
CA VAL A 79 -1.06 -14.47 -1.64
C VAL A 79 -0.07 -13.99 -2.70
N LYS A 80 0.02 -14.69 -3.84
CA LYS A 80 0.86 -14.24 -4.96
C LYS A 80 0.38 -12.90 -5.53
N GLU A 81 -0.94 -12.74 -5.67
CA GLU A 81 -1.56 -11.48 -6.06
C GLU A 81 -1.24 -10.36 -5.06
N LEU A 82 -1.41 -10.62 -3.76
CA LEU A 82 -1.05 -9.67 -2.70
C LEU A 82 0.42 -9.25 -2.79
N LYS A 83 1.34 -10.21 -2.98
CA LYS A 83 2.76 -9.91 -3.12
C LYS A 83 3.04 -9.04 -4.34
N SER A 84 2.40 -9.34 -5.47
CA SER A 84 2.54 -8.52 -6.68
C SER A 84 2.03 -7.10 -6.45
N ALA A 85 0.85 -6.97 -5.84
CA ALA A 85 0.27 -5.67 -5.51
C ALA A 85 1.19 -4.88 -4.57
N LEU A 86 1.73 -5.50 -3.52
CA LEU A 86 2.67 -4.84 -2.59
C LEU A 86 3.91 -4.30 -3.31
N VAL A 87 4.49 -5.07 -4.24
CA VAL A 87 5.65 -4.64 -5.03
C VAL A 87 5.28 -3.47 -5.94
N THR A 88 4.16 -3.54 -6.64
CA THR A 88 3.67 -2.45 -7.50
C THR A 88 3.41 -1.17 -6.69
N THR A 89 2.66 -1.27 -5.59
CA THR A 89 2.37 -0.13 -4.71
C THR A 89 3.65 0.49 -4.17
N THR A 90 4.60 -0.34 -3.76
CA THR A 90 5.92 0.14 -3.28
C THR A 90 6.66 0.90 -4.37
N ALA A 91 6.61 0.43 -5.62
CA ALA A 91 7.23 1.11 -6.74
C ALA A 91 6.57 2.48 -7.02
N HIS A 92 5.24 2.55 -7.00
CA HIS A 92 4.51 3.81 -7.16
C HIS A 92 4.82 4.79 -6.02
N VAL A 93 4.81 4.34 -4.76
CA VAL A 93 5.19 5.18 -3.61
C VAL A 93 6.62 5.73 -3.76
N ARG A 94 7.58 4.90 -4.17
CA ARG A 94 8.98 5.33 -4.33
C ARG A 94 9.16 6.35 -5.46
N ALA A 95 8.33 6.30 -6.49
CA ALA A 95 8.39 7.17 -7.65
C ALA A 95 7.88 8.60 -7.38
N GLU A 96 7.06 8.80 -6.35
CA GLU A 96 6.55 10.10 -5.98
C GLU A 96 7.58 10.94 -5.20
N ASP A 97 7.45 12.26 -5.22
CA ASP A 97 8.14 13.10 -4.23
C ASP A 97 7.49 12.96 -2.83
N VAL A 98 8.08 13.56 -1.80
CA VAL A 98 7.50 13.57 -0.43
C VAL A 98 6.08 14.14 -0.45
N PHE A 99 5.12 13.47 0.18
CA PHE A 99 3.73 13.89 0.30
C PHE A 99 3.60 15.11 1.21
N GLU A 100 2.70 16.02 0.87
CA GLU A 100 2.54 17.28 1.60
C GLU A 100 1.12 17.45 2.17
N GLY A 101 1.04 17.99 3.39
CA GLY A 101 -0.21 18.31 4.07
C GLY A 101 -1.23 17.18 4.02
N ALA A 102 -2.41 17.47 3.47
CA ALA A 102 -3.52 16.53 3.39
C ALA A 102 -3.24 15.27 2.54
N GLU A 103 -2.23 15.27 1.67
CA GLU A 103 -1.83 14.08 0.92
C GLU A 103 -1.19 13.04 1.85
N SER A 104 -0.26 13.50 2.69
CA SER A 104 0.42 12.67 3.67
C SER A 104 -0.59 12.05 4.65
N GLU A 105 -1.49 12.87 5.20
CA GLU A 105 -2.53 12.40 6.14
C GLU A 105 -3.43 11.32 5.52
N ARG A 106 -3.83 11.48 4.25
CA ARG A 106 -4.68 10.50 3.54
C ARG A 106 -3.95 9.19 3.33
N VAL A 107 -2.68 9.22 2.94
CA VAL A 107 -1.86 8.01 2.77
C VAL A 107 -1.64 7.31 4.10
N VAL A 108 -1.33 8.05 5.17
CA VAL A 108 -1.16 7.49 6.52
C VAL A 108 -2.46 6.85 7.01
N SER A 109 -3.61 7.48 6.79
CA SER A 109 -4.92 6.90 7.12
C SER A 109 -5.17 5.60 6.37
N ALA A 110 -4.96 5.59 5.05
CA ALA A 110 -5.15 4.40 4.21
C ALA A 110 -4.19 3.26 4.61
N ALA A 111 -2.93 3.59 4.94
CA ALA A 111 -1.96 2.64 5.47
C ALA A 111 -2.41 2.08 6.83
N GLY A 112 -3.03 2.90 7.68
CA GLY A 112 -3.62 2.47 8.95
C GLY A 112 -4.72 1.42 8.77
N GLU A 113 -5.61 1.59 7.79
CA GLU A 113 -6.63 0.59 7.45
C GLU A 113 -5.99 -0.72 6.97
N LEU A 114 -4.93 -0.62 6.15
CA LEU A 114 -4.15 -1.77 5.71
C LEU A 114 -3.52 -2.54 6.87
N VAL A 115 -3.00 -1.84 7.89
CA VAL A 115 -2.51 -2.48 9.13
C VAL A 115 -3.62 -3.28 9.82
N VAL A 116 -4.83 -2.73 9.93
CA VAL A 116 -5.96 -3.43 10.54
C VAL A 116 -6.29 -4.70 9.76
N GLY A 117 -6.38 -4.60 8.43
CA GLY A 117 -6.63 -5.75 7.56
C GLY A 117 -5.55 -6.83 7.70
N ILE A 118 -4.28 -6.46 7.61
CA ILE A 118 -3.14 -7.40 7.69
C ILE A 118 -3.15 -8.13 9.04
N ARG A 119 -3.43 -7.41 10.14
CA ARG A 119 -3.56 -8.03 11.46
C ARG A 119 -4.72 -9.03 11.51
N GLY A 120 -5.85 -8.70 10.93
CA GLY A 120 -7.02 -9.59 10.83
C GLY A 120 -6.66 -10.88 10.09
N LEU A 121 -6.03 -10.76 8.92
CA LEU A 121 -5.56 -11.89 8.12
C LEU A 121 -4.59 -12.79 8.91
N LEU A 122 -3.54 -12.21 9.49
CA LEU A 122 -2.52 -12.95 10.21
C LEU A 122 -3.07 -13.61 11.48
N GLY A 123 -4.04 -12.96 12.14
CA GLY A 123 -4.80 -13.55 13.24
C GLY A 123 -5.60 -14.77 12.78
N ALA A 124 -6.39 -14.65 11.71
CA ALA A 124 -7.18 -15.74 11.16
C ALA A 124 -6.32 -16.94 10.73
N LEU A 125 -5.17 -16.69 10.09
CA LEU A 125 -4.21 -17.74 9.75
C LEU A 125 -3.64 -18.42 10.99
N GLY A 126 -3.30 -17.66 12.03
CA GLY A 126 -2.82 -18.19 13.31
C GLY A 126 -3.86 -19.08 13.99
N GLU A 127 -5.13 -18.68 14.02
CA GLU A 127 -6.24 -19.48 14.56
C GLU A 127 -6.46 -20.77 13.77
N LYS A 128 -6.21 -20.74 12.46
CA LYS A 128 -6.35 -21.89 11.56
C LYS A 128 -5.10 -22.77 11.45
N ALA A 129 -4.03 -22.42 12.14
CA ALA A 129 -2.78 -23.18 12.12
C ALA A 129 -2.99 -24.69 12.40
N PRO A 130 -3.83 -25.14 13.36
CA PRO A 130 -4.10 -26.56 13.58
C PRO A 130 -4.76 -27.25 12.37
N VAL A 131 -5.73 -26.59 11.72
CA VAL A 131 -6.44 -27.14 10.56
C VAL A 131 -5.51 -27.22 9.35
N ILE A 132 -4.69 -26.18 9.14
CA ILE A 132 -3.66 -26.15 8.09
C ILE A 132 -2.60 -27.24 8.32
N ALA A 133 -2.22 -27.49 9.57
CA ALA A 133 -1.29 -28.54 9.94
C ALA A 133 -1.85 -29.94 9.68
N SER A 134 -3.09 -30.21 10.10
CA SER A 134 -3.77 -31.48 9.80
C SER A 134 -3.95 -31.72 8.30
N ALA A 135 -4.05 -30.65 7.51
CA ALA A 135 -4.10 -30.73 6.05
C ALA A 135 -2.71 -30.86 5.38
N GLY A 136 -1.61 -30.81 6.14
CA GLY A 136 -0.25 -30.98 5.64
C GLY A 136 0.37 -29.75 4.99
N TYR A 137 -0.20 -28.55 5.16
CA TYR A 137 0.26 -27.32 4.46
C TYR A 137 1.03 -26.33 5.34
N THR A 138 1.47 -26.73 6.54
CA THR A 138 2.21 -25.85 7.48
C THR A 138 3.42 -25.18 6.84
N SER A 139 4.29 -25.95 6.17
CA SER A 139 5.50 -25.41 5.55
C SER A 139 5.18 -24.42 4.43
N LEU A 140 4.17 -24.74 3.61
CA LEU A 140 3.72 -23.85 2.54
C LEU A 140 3.28 -22.51 3.11
N VAL A 141 2.43 -22.50 4.14
CA VAL A 141 1.96 -21.24 4.74
C VAL A 141 3.09 -20.50 5.44
N SER A 142 3.96 -21.21 6.17
CA SER A 142 5.14 -20.60 6.80
C SER A 142 6.06 -19.91 5.78
N ASP A 143 6.32 -20.55 4.64
CA ASP A 143 7.18 -20.01 3.59
C ASP A 143 6.53 -18.82 2.88
N GLN A 144 5.22 -18.88 2.65
CA GLN A 144 4.47 -17.74 2.14
C GLN A 144 4.53 -16.54 3.10
N LEU A 145 4.34 -16.75 4.40
CA LEU A 145 4.45 -15.68 5.40
C LEU A 145 5.86 -15.07 5.46
N LYS A 146 6.91 -15.91 5.40
CA LYS A 146 8.31 -15.45 5.34
C LYS A 146 8.60 -14.65 4.07
N SER A 147 7.99 -15.03 2.95
CA SER A 147 8.10 -14.34 1.66
C SER A 147 7.31 -13.02 1.63
N LEU A 148 6.14 -12.96 2.27
CA LEU A 148 5.26 -11.80 2.27
C LEU A 148 5.77 -10.70 3.21
N LYS A 149 6.28 -11.09 4.37
CA LYS A 149 6.80 -10.16 5.39
C LYS A 149 7.77 -9.10 4.83
N PRO A 150 8.83 -9.43 4.07
CA PRO A 150 9.75 -8.42 3.55
C PRO A 150 9.07 -7.47 2.56
N SER A 151 8.18 -7.95 1.67
CA SER A 151 7.46 -7.07 0.75
C SER A 151 6.52 -6.10 1.48
N THR A 152 5.88 -6.54 2.57
CA THR A 152 5.10 -5.64 3.42
C THR A 152 5.98 -4.64 4.14
N ASP A 153 7.13 -5.07 4.68
CA ASP A 153 8.08 -4.17 5.36
C ASP A 153 8.62 -3.10 4.41
N GLU A 154 8.97 -3.47 3.18
CA GLU A 154 9.43 -2.55 2.14
C GLU A 154 8.39 -1.49 1.76
N LEU A 155 7.10 -1.85 1.70
CA LEU A 155 6.03 -0.88 1.49
C LEU A 155 5.99 0.14 2.62
N PHE A 156 6.01 -0.30 3.88
CA PHE A 156 5.97 0.64 5.01
C PHE A 156 7.23 1.48 5.13
N VAL A 157 8.40 0.96 4.75
CA VAL A 157 9.63 1.78 4.65
C VAL A 157 9.47 2.85 3.56
N ALA A 158 8.96 2.47 2.38
CA ALA A 158 8.72 3.44 1.31
C ALA A 158 7.70 4.52 1.72
N LEU A 159 6.66 4.16 2.46
CA LEU A 159 5.71 5.12 3.02
C LEU A 159 6.38 6.01 4.08
N GLU A 160 7.18 5.46 4.99
CA GLU A 160 7.94 6.19 6.02
C GLU A 160 8.83 7.27 5.39
N ASP A 161 9.46 6.96 4.25
CA ASP A 161 10.34 7.87 3.51
C ASP A 161 9.59 8.98 2.73
N LYS A 162 8.30 8.80 2.47
CA LYS A 162 7.50 9.70 1.62
C LYS A 162 6.48 10.53 2.38
N VAL A 163 6.09 10.15 3.58
CA VAL A 163 5.19 10.98 4.40
C VAL A 163 5.94 12.16 5.02
N MET A 164 5.19 13.13 5.54
CA MET A 164 5.77 14.23 6.31
C MET A 164 6.49 13.72 7.56
N VAL A 165 7.51 14.47 8.02
CA VAL A 165 8.39 14.06 9.11
C VAL A 165 7.66 13.79 10.43
N ASP A 166 6.58 14.52 10.71
CA ASP A 166 5.73 14.36 11.88
C ASP A 166 4.81 13.12 11.80
N GLU A 167 4.68 12.53 10.62
CA GLU A 167 3.91 11.31 10.38
C GLU A 167 4.77 10.07 10.18
N ALA A 168 6.06 10.22 9.86
CA ALA A 168 7.00 9.12 9.69
C ALA A 168 7.03 8.19 10.92
N ASP A 169 7.00 8.74 12.14
CA ASP A 169 6.95 7.95 13.38
C ASP A 169 5.64 7.14 13.52
N LYS A 170 4.51 7.65 13.00
CA LYS A 170 3.24 6.90 12.97
C LYS A 170 3.37 5.70 12.03
N VAL A 171 3.91 5.90 10.83
CA VAL A 171 4.12 4.84 9.83
C VAL A 171 5.12 3.79 10.33
N LYS A 172 6.18 4.22 11.02
CA LYS A 172 7.11 3.32 11.70
C LYS A 172 6.44 2.48 12.79
N GLY A 173 5.54 3.08 13.57
CA GLY A 173 4.71 2.37 14.55
C GLY A 173 3.77 1.34 13.90
N MET A 174 3.17 1.69 12.76
CA MET A 174 2.38 0.79 11.93
C MET A 174 3.21 -0.42 11.46
N ARG A 175 4.40 -0.17 10.92
CA ARG A 175 5.37 -1.20 10.50
C ARG A 175 5.72 -2.13 11.65
N GLY A 176 6.02 -1.59 12.83
CA GLY A 176 6.29 -2.37 14.03
C GLY A 176 5.11 -3.28 14.43
N THR A 177 3.89 -2.76 14.34
CA THR A 177 2.65 -3.52 14.64
C THR A 177 2.46 -4.68 13.66
N VAL A 178 2.66 -4.44 12.37
CA VAL A 178 2.58 -5.49 11.34
C VAL A 178 3.69 -6.53 11.54
N GLY A 179 4.91 -6.09 11.85
CA GLY A 179 6.03 -6.99 12.17
C GLY A 179 5.73 -7.93 13.33
N GLN A 180 5.09 -7.44 14.40
CA GLN A 180 4.65 -8.27 15.52
C GLN A 180 3.56 -9.28 15.12
N ALA A 181 2.61 -8.87 14.28
CA ALA A 181 1.56 -9.76 13.78
C ALA A 181 2.15 -10.91 12.94
N PHE A 182 3.11 -10.62 12.06
CA PHE A 182 3.84 -11.66 11.32
C PHE A 182 4.60 -12.60 12.25
N GLY A 183 5.26 -12.06 13.27
CA GLY A 183 5.96 -12.86 14.28
C GLY A 183 5.03 -13.84 15.00
N LYS A 184 3.84 -13.38 15.41
CA LYS A 184 2.82 -14.23 16.05
C LYS A 184 2.30 -15.32 15.11
N ALA A 185 1.98 -14.98 13.86
CA ALA A 185 1.51 -15.95 12.88
C ALA A 185 2.58 -17.01 12.58
N LEU A 186 3.84 -16.59 12.35
CA LEU A 186 4.95 -17.52 12.12
C LEU A 186 5.18 -18.46 13.32
N ALA A 187 5.05 -17.97 14.55
CA ALA A 187 5.16 -18.80 15.75
C ALA A 187 4.06 -19.88 15.82
N ALA A 188 2.84 -19.55 15.39
CA ALA A 188 1.74 -20.52 15.31
C ALA A 188 2.05 -21.65 14.31
N PHE A 189 2.74 -21.36 13.20
CA PHE A 189 3.13 -22.36 12.19
C PHE A 189 4.44 -23.09 12.48
N SER A 190 5.28 -22.60 13.40
CA SER A 190 6.51 -23.31 13.79
C SER A 190 6.30 -24.31 14.93
N GLY A 191 5.07 -24.46 15.43
CA GLY A 191 4.78 -25.25 16.64
C GLY A 191 5.40 -24.64 17.91
N THR A 192 5.92 -23.43 17.83
CA THR A 192 6.58 -22.76 18.95
C THR A 192 5.51 -22.08 19.77
N VAL A 193 4.98 -22.81 20.76
CA VAL A 193 4.20 -22.22 21.85
C VAL A 193 5.03 -21.08 22.45
N VAL A 194 4.60 -19.83 22.25
CA VAL A 194 5.18 -18.69 22.96
C VAL A 194 4.94 -18.93 24.44
N ARG A 195 6.02 -19.26 25.17
CA ARG A 195 6.04 -19.42 26.62
C ARG A 195 5.64 -18.10 27.28
N GLN A 196 4.34 -17.85 27.41
CA GLN A 196 3.83 -16.99 28.47
C GLN A 196 4.11 -17.75 29.77
N ARG A 197 4.89 -17.10 30.64
CA ARG A 197 5.39 -17.63 31.92
C ARG A 197 4.46 -18.66 32.57
N GLY A 198 4.88 -19.92 32.58
CA GLY A 198 4.56 -20.85 33.67
C GLY A 198 3.59 -22.01 33.44
N GLU A 199 2.92 -22.17 32.29
CA GLU A 199 1.95 -23.27 32.14
C GLU A 199 2.14 -24.10 30.87
N PHE A 200 2.55 -25.35 31.05
CA PHE A 200 2.65 -26.36 29.99
C PHE A 200 1.26 -26.92 29.68
N VAL A 201 0.63 -26.43 28.61
CA VAL A 201 -0.43 -27.19 27.95
C VAL A 201 0.19 -27.88 26.74
N ARG A 202 0.55 -29.16 26.92
CA ARG A 202 0.93 -30.05 25.82
C ARG A 202 -0.34 -30.35 25.01
N ILE A 203 -0.51 -29.73 23.85
CA ILE A 203 -1.48 -30.23 22.87
C ILE A 203 -0.77 -31.36 22.12
N GLY A 204 -1.14 -32.58 22.45
CA GLY A 204 -0.51 -33.78 21.90
C GLY A 204 -0.59 -33.80 20.38
N LEU A 205 0.57 -33.98 19.74
CA LEU A 205 0.65 -34.62 18.44
C LEU A 205 0.09 -36.03 18.60
N GLY A 206 -1.21 -36.18 18.32
CA GLY A 206 -1.83 -37.47 18.09
C GLY A 206 -1.24 -38.05 16.82
N VAL A 207 -0.35 -39.02 16.98
CA VAL A 207 0.06 -39.95 15.93
C VAL A 207 -1.19 -40.67 15.45
N TYR A 208 -1.52 -40.54 14.17
CA TYR A 208 -2.26 -41.53 13.39
C TYR A 208 -1.63 -41.59 12.00
#